data_AF-A0A8H4ZB86-F1
#
_entry.id   AF-A0A8H4ZB86-F1
#
_cell.length_a   1.000
_cell.length_b   1.000
_cell.length_c   1.000
_cell.angle_alpha   90.00
_cell.angle_beta   90.00
_cell.angle_gamma   90.00
#
_symmetry.space_group_name_H-M   'P 1'
#
loop_
_entity.id
_entity.type
_entity.pdbx_description
1 polymer ?
#
loop_
_entity_poly.entity_id
_entity_poly.type
_entity_poly.pdbx_seq_one_letter_code
_entity_poly.pdbx_strand_id
1 'polypeptide(L)'
;MLTTCRSNCFWKCVTSGCAIAFCALLLALPWLESPDCLTFSPSQTSLLQCPAFETPSTSIVIHFRLAKAAWIMADWQNAEYTLYSSPFSLYSMMARHTIQLGPTTHDATPPKSITLHFINHKAHENLTEDYLINVNPRGQVPAMKGNLLKETLTESRAISLHLAEKHYPAMLGGKNESIVRDLFERLHAVYGLSISNPKPTTEMTERNPSPVEKMLQRTDISPEYRAALEAKLAFHNRHNAIAFQPGVVAKHRADLKTIFEQVVDHRKRSGSYEDHDQWTFGPDIGPTIIDSHLLPFTLRCLEVGSDDLVPLELQNWAKAKEKSPSWQKVMHGKPTTYHPSMGPVAEMSEMMTL
;
A
#
# COMPACT_ATOMS: atom_id res chain seq x y z
N MET A 1 53.72 9.63 -28.44
CA MET A 1 54.50 9.56 -27.18
C MET A 1 53.59 8.90 -26.15
N LEU A 2 53.59 7.56 -26.00
CA LEU A 2 54.48 6.76 -25.13
C LEU A 2 54.40 7.27 -23.67
N THR A 3 54.06 6.50 -22.61
CA THR A 3 54.31 5.06 -22.33
C THR A 3 53.61 4.63 -21.00
N THR A 4 53.13 3.36 -20.94
CA THR A 4 53.20 2.28 -19.88
C THR A 4 53.52 2.63 -18.40
N CYS A 5 53.15 1.91 -17.32
CA CYS A 5 53.01 0.47 -17.00
C CYS A 5 52.40 0.32 -15.56
N ARG A 6 51.41 -0.54 -15.28
CA ARG A 6 51.43 -1.88 -14.61
C ARG A 6 51.88 -2.02 -13.13
N SER A 7 50.96 -2.68 -12.38
CA SER A 7 51.10 -3.84 -11.45
C SER A 7 51.40 -3.72 -9.93
N ASN A 8 50.45 -4.33 -9.18
CA ASN A 8 50.54 -5.31 -8.07
C ASN A 8 51.33 -5.03 -6.78
N CYS A 9 50.66 -5.21 -5.64
CA CYS A 9 51.18 -6.03 -4.55
C CYS A 9 50.04 -6.65 -3.71
N PHE A 10 50.15 -7.96 -3.48
CA PHE A 10 49.20 -8.85 -2.84
C PHE A 10 50.01 -9.72 -1.86
N TRP A 11 49.83 -9.62 -0.55
CA TRP A 11 50.22 -10.61 0.48
C TRP A 11 49.41 -10.30 1.75
N LYS A 12 48.35 -11.05 2.06
CA LYS A 12 48.28 -12.22 2.98
C LYS A 12 48.85 -11.97 4.39
N CYS A 13 47.95 -11.90 5.39
CA CYS A 13 48.09 -12.68 6.61
C CYS A 13 46.70 -13.06 7.14
N VAL A 14 46.58 -14.33 7.53
CA VAL A 14 45.35 -15.05 7.92
C VAL A 14 45.32 -15.18 9.45
N THR A 15 44.11 -15.33 10.01
CA THR A 15 43.72 -16.14 11.20
C THR A 15 43.18 -15.41 12.44
N SER A 16 42.12 -16.03 12.98
CA SER A 16 41.31 -15.71 14.17
C SER A 16 40.40 -14.49 14.02
N GLY A 17 39.08 -14.54 14.18
CA GLY A 17 38.23 -15.42 14.99
C GLY A 17 37.62 -14.55 16.09
N CYS A 18 36.30 -14.34 16.04
CA CYS A 18 35.47 -13.50 16.94
C CYS A 18 35.54 -11.98 16.76
N ALA A 19 34.61 -11.43 15.97
CA ALA A 19 34.06 -10.09 16.19
C ALA A 19 32.59 -10.07 15.75
N ILE A 20 31.71 -10.58 16.61
CA ILE A 20 30.26 -10.31 16.55
C ILE A 20 29.87 -9.71 17.89
N ALA A 21 29.04 -8.67 17.80
CA ALA A 21 28.35 -7.95 18.88
C ALA A 21 29.17 -6.91 19.63
N PHE A 22 29.07 -5.65 19.19
CA PHE A 22 28.78 -4.49 20.05
C PHE A 22 28.54 -3.25 19.17
N CYS A 23 27.30 -3.06 18.72
CA CYS A 23 26.81 -1.77 18.21
C CYS A 23 25.28 -1.80 18.10
N ALA A 24 24.60 -1.74 19.25
CA ALA A 24 23.16 -1.51 19.31
C ALA A 24 22.79 -0.96 20.70
N LEU A 25 23.07 0.33 20.94
CA LEU A 25 22.26 1.17 21.82
C LEU A 25 22.80 2.59 21.78
N LEU A 26 22.11 3.46 21.03
CA LEU A 26 22.04 4.91 21.19
C LEU A 26 21.52 5.42 19.85
N LEU A 27 20.26 5.84 19.82
CA LEU A 27 19.67 6.89 18.98
C LEU A 27 18.15 6.74 19.09
N ALA A 28 17.58 7.31 20.15
CA ALA A 28 16.19 7.72 20.16
C ALA A 28 16.07 8.99 21.02
N LEU A 29 15.41 9.99 20.42
CA LEU A 29 14.93 11.27 20.96
C LEU A 29 15.80 12.51 20.71
N PRO A 30 15.15 13.67 20.48
CA PRO A 30 15.24 14.34 19.18
C PRO A 30 15.97 15.68 19.23
N TRP A 31 16.34 16.09 18.02
CA TRP A 31 16.91 17.37 17.65
C TRP A 31 16.05 18.56 18.09
N LEU A 32 16.62 19.37 18.97
CA LEU A 32 16.32 20.79 19.17
C LEU A 32 17.68 21.44 19.42
N GLU A 33 18.11 22.31 18.52
CA GLU A 33 18.60 23.67 18.83
C GLU A 33 19.42 24.28 17.68
N SER A 34 19.10 25.56 17.45
CA SER A 34 19.84 26.53 16.66
C SER A 34 21.21 26.84 17.29
N PRO A 35 22.13 27.50 16.55
CA PRO A 35 23.55 27.48 16.86
C PRO A 35 23.96 28.68 17.71
N ASP A 36 24.82 28.44 18.71
CA ASP A 36 25.75 29.46 19.17
C ASP A 36 27.15 28.87 19.37
N CYS A 37 28.10 29.59 18.78
CA CYS A 37 29.51 29.27 18.70
C CYS A 37 30.21 29.48 20.05
N LEU A 38 30.99 28.50 20.53
CA LEU A 38 32.20 28.79 21.31
C LEU A 38 33.27 27.70 21.06
N THR A 39 34.39 28.16 20.53
CA THR A 39 35.67 27.46 20.36
C THR A 39 36.35 27.21 21.70
N PHE A 40 36.94 26.03 21.95
CA PHE A 40 38.14 25.93 22.80
C PHE A 40 39.01 24.68 22.50
N SER A 41 40.30 24.86 22.72
CA SER A 41 41.50 24.16 22.22
C SER A 41 41.85 22.84 22.95
N PRO A 42 42.61 21.90 22.33
CA PRO A 42 42.96 20.62 22.92
C PRO A 42 44.33 20.65 23.62
N SER A 43 44.37 20.34 24.91
CA SER A 43 45.55 19.76 25.55
C SER A 43 45.20 19.26 26.95
N GLN A 44 45.28 17.95 27.18
CA GLN A 44 46.16 17.36 28.20
C GLN A 44 45.94 15.86 28.30
N THR A 45 47.03 15.15 28.06
CA THR A 45 47.21 13.71 28.28
C THR A 45 47.59 13.51 29.74
N SER A 46 46.88 12.65 30.47
CA SER A 46 47.44 12.08 31.69
C SER A 46 47.02 10.61 31.83
N LEU A 47 48.04 9.77 31.79
CA LEU A 47 48.05 8.36 32.15
C LEU A 47 47.60 8.18 33.60
N LEU A 48 46.62 7.30 33.82
CA LEU A 48 46.38 6.68 35.12
C LEU A 48 46.30 5.16 34.93
N GLN A 49 47.27 4.49 35.52
CA GLN A 49 47.34 3.03 35.67
C GLN A 49 46.26 2.56 36.65
N CYS A 50 45.46 1.58 36.25
CA CYS A 50 44.58 0.84 37.16
C CYS A 50 45.31 -0.41 37.69
N PRO A 51 45.26 -0.69 39.00
CA PRO A 51 45.84 -1.90 39.57
C PRO A 51 44.96 -3.12 39.31
N ALA A 52 45.62 -4.28 39.19
CA ALA A 52 45.00 -5.59 39.10
C ALA A 52 44.19 -5.90 40.37
N PHE A 53 42.99 -6.47 40.19
CA PHE A 53 42.26 -7.10 41.28
C PHE A 53 41.65 -8.42 40.85
N GLU A 54 41.75 -9.36 41.78
CA GLU A 54 41.62 -10.80 41.69
C GLU A 54 40.19 -11.27 41.42
N THR A 55 40.09 -12.40 40.72
CA THR A 55 38.87 -13.18 40.53
C THR A 55 38.38 -13.82 41.83
N PRO A 56 37.06 -13.88 42.05
CA PRO A 56 36.46 -15.06 42.65
C PRO A 56 35.43 -15.69 41.70
N SER A 57 35.62 -17.01 41.53
CA SER A 57 34.67 -17.95 40.97
C SER A 57 33.37 -17.96 41.78
N THR A 58 32.28 -17.51 41.18
CA THR A 58 30.93 -17.84 41.63
C THR A 58 30.06 -18.17 40.42
N SER A 59 29.65 -19.44 40.36
CA SER A 59 28.77 -19.98 39.32
C SER A 59 27.37 -19.35 39.48
N ILE A 60 27.07 -18.31 38.69
CA ILE A 60 25.73 -17.74 38.61
C ILE A 60 24.97 -18.57 37.58
N VAL A 61 24.14 -19.50 38.06
CA VAL A 61 23.10 -20.13 37.26
C VAL A 61 22.04 -19.07 36.99
N ILE A 62 22.20 -18.33 35.89
CA ILE A 62 21.17 -17.43 35.37
C ILE A 62 20.01 -18.31 34.91
N HIS A 63 18.99 -18.44 35.76
CA HIS A 63 17.67 -18.85 35.31
C HIS A 63 17.18 -17.78 34.33
N PHE A 64 17.39 -18.01 33.04
CA PHE A 64 16.58 -17.42 31.97
C PHE A 64 15.15 -17.93 32.16
N ARG A 65 14.43 -17.36 33.13
CA ARG A 65 12.98 -17.30 33.05
C ARG A 65 12.70 -16.48 31.81
N LEU A 66 12.36 -17.19 30.74
CA LEU A 66 11.57 -16.69 29.63
C LEU A 66 10.34 -16.00 30.24
N ALA A 67 10.47 -14.72 30.58
CA ALA A 67 9.38 -13.79 30.49
C ALA A 67 9.06 -13.74 28.99
N LYS A 68 8.35 -14.76 28.52
CA LYS A 68 7.42 -14.65 27.41
C LYS A 68 6.55 -13.47 27.82
N ALA A 69 6.90 -12.29 27.34
CA ALA A 69 5.99 -11.18 27.32
C ALA A 69 4.75 -11.73 26.63
N ALA A 70 3.73 -12.02 27.43
CA ALA A 70 2.39 -12.21 26.95
C ALA A 70 1.99 -10.85 26.39
N TRP A 71 2.48 -10.55 25.18
CA TRP A 71 1.75 -9.72 24.27
C TRP A 71 0.35 -10.32 24.29
N ILE A 72 -0.62 -9.55 24.75
CA ILE A 72 -2.01 -9.78 24.44
C ILE A 72 -2.02 -9.76 22.91
N MET A 73 -1.83 -10.93 22.30
CA MET A 73 -2.05 -11.08 20.88
C MET A 73 -3.53 -10.81 20.76
N ALA A 74 -3.87 -9.62 20.27
CA ALA A 74 -5.24 -9.29 19.95
C ALA A 74 -5.77 -10.49 19.16
N ASP A 75 -6.89 -11.05 19.61
CA ASP A 75 -7.47 -12.20 18.95
C ASP A 75 -8.09 -11.72 17.64
N TRP A 76 -7.26 -11.64 16.60
CA TRP A 76 -7.65 -11.13 15.30
C TRP A 76 -8.77 -11.97 14.67
N GLN A 77 -9.00 -13.21 15.11
CA GLN A 77 -10.17 -13.99 14.65
C GLN A 77 -11.49 -13.36 15.09
N ASN A 78 -11.49 -12.62 16.21
CA ASN A 78 -12.63 -11.85 16.69
C ASN A 78 -12.71 -10.43 16.10
N ALA A 79 -11.89 -10.11 15.09
CA ALA A 79 -11.96 -8.82 14.42
C ALA A 79 -13.28 -8.66 13.66
N GLU A 80 -13.92 -7.51 13.84
CA GLU A 80 -15.11 -7.09 13.12
C GLU A 80 -14.80 -5.77 12.42
N TYR A 81 -14.93 -5.77 11.10
CA TYR A 81 -14.62 -4.63 10.26
C TYR A 81 -15.86 -4.07 9.57
N THR A 82 -15.85 -2.76 9.33
CA THR A 82 -16.76 -2.09 8.41
C THR A 82 -15.94 -1.47 7.29
N LEU A 83 -16.13 -1.94 6.06
CA LEU A 83 -15.51 -1.39 4.86
C LEU A 83 -16.45 -0.38 4.20
N TYR A 84 -16.08 0.89 4.24
CA TYR A 84 -16.71 1.96 3.48
C TYR A 84 -16.19 1.92 2.05
N SER A 85 -17.07 1.70 1.07
CA SER A 85 -16.67 1.36 -0.29
C SER A 85 -17.62 1.93 -1.35
N SER A 86 -17.08 2.20 -2.54
CA SER A 86 -17.87 2.50 -3.74
C SER A 86 -17.57 1.46 -4.82
N PRO A 87 -18.55 0.95 -5.61
CA PRO A 87 -18.45 -0.30 -6.33
C PRO A 87 -17.51 -0.17 -7.53
N PHE A 88 -17.49 1.00 -8.16
CA PHE A 88 -16.68 1.34 -9.33
C PHE A 88 -15.47 2.21 -8.97
N SER A 89 -15.21 2.47 -7.69
CA SER A 89 -13.93 3.08 -7.28
C SER A 89 -12.82 2.05 -7.48
N LEU A 90 -11.78 2.43 -8.22
CA LEU A 90 -10.63 1.55 -8.50
C LEU A 90 -10.06 0.96 -7.21
N TYR A 91 -9.77 1.83 -6.26
CA TYR A 91 -9.20 1.46 -4.97
C TYR A 91 -10.16 0.62 -4.12
N SER A 92 -11.48 0.83 -4.24
CA SER A 92 -12.47 0.01 -3.54
C SER A 92 -12.54 -1.40 -4.11
N MET A 93 -12.49 -1.55 -5.44
CA MET A 93 -12.42 -2.87 -6.08
C MET A 93 -11.17 -3.64 -5.63
N MET A 94 -10.03 -2.96 -5.50
CA MET A 94 -8.79 -3.57 -4.99
C MET A 94 -8.95 -4.14 -3.57
N ALA A 95 -9.52 -3.36 -2.65
CA ALA A 95 -9.75 -3.81 -1.28
C ALA A 95 -10.79 -4.93 -1.22
N ARG A 96 -11.91 -4.80 -1.94
CA ARG A 96 -12.95 -5.84 -2.03
C ARG A 96 -12.39 -7.13 -2.64
N HIS A 97 -11.56 -7.04 -3.68
CA HIS A 97 -10.92 -8.21 -4.27
C HIS A 97 -9.92 -8.86 -3.32
N THR A 98 -9.19 -8.08 -2.50
CA THR A 98 -8.35 -8.64 -1.43
C THR A 98 -9.19 -9.44 -0.43
N ILE A 99 -10.35 -8.94 -0.03
CA ILE A 99 -11.29 -9.64 0.87
C ILE A 99 -11.80 -10.94 0.25
N GLN A 100 -12.06 -10.97 -1.06
CA GLN A 100 -12.52 -12.18 -1.75
C GLN A 100 -11.41 -13.19 -1.99
N LEU A 101 -10.20 -12.72 -2.25
CA LEU A 101 -9.08 -13.56 -2.65
C LEU A 101 -8.33 -14.13 -1.44
N GLY A 102 -8.18 -13.36 -0.37
CA GLY A 102 -7.45 -13.76 0.84
C GLY A 102 -7.91 -15.08 1.46
N PRO A 103 -9.22 -15.33 1.65
CA PRO A 103 -9.70 -16.60 2.19
C PRO A 103 -9.38 -17.84 1.34
N THR A 104 -8.94 -17.66 0.09
CA THR A 104 -8.54 -18.77 -0.79
C THR A 104 -7.08 -19.18 -0.62
N THR A 105 -6.30 -18.43 0.15
CA THR A 105 -4.87 -18.69 0.34
C THR A 105 -4.61 -19.70 1.45
N HIS A 106 -3.42 -20.29 1.48
CA HIS A 106 -3.01 -21.15 2.58
C HIS A 106 -2.95 -20.36 3.90
N ASP A 107 -3.16 -21.06 5.03
CA ASP A 107 -3.12 -20.51 6.39
C ASP A 107 -4.01 -19.28 6.62
N ALA A 108 -5.06 -19.10 5.82
CA ALA A 108 -6.00 -18.00 5.99
C ALA A 108 -6.75 -18.13 7.31
N THR A 109 -6.77 -17.04 8.08
CA THR A 109 -7.53 -16.86 9.32
C THR A 109 -8.45 -15.64 9.16
N PRO A 110 -9.57 -15.79 8.42
CA PRO A 110 -10.49 -14.67 8.18
C PRO A 110 -10.96 -14.01 9.49
N PRO A 111 -11.21 -12.69 9.47
CA PRO A 111 -11.86 -12.02 10.60
C PRO A 111 -13.27 -12.57 10.81
N LYS A 112 -13.82 -12.38 12.01
CA LYS A 112 -15.19 -12.76 12.36
C LYS A 112 -16.22 -12.19 11.38
N SER A 113 -16.07 -10.92 10.99
CA SER A 113 -16.93 -10.31 9.99
C SER A 113 -16.28 -9.11 9.30
N ILE A 114 -16.69 -8.90 8.04
CA ILE A 114 -16.48 -7.65 7.32
C ILE A 114 -17.83 -7.21 6.77
N THR A 115 -18.34 -6.10 7.27
CA THR A 115 -19.59 -5.50 6.78
C THR A 115 -19.27 -4.46 5.73
N LEU A 116 -19.99 -4.46 4.62
CA LEU A 116 -19.86 -3.42 3.59
C LEU A 116 -20.79 -2.26 3.90
N HIS A 117 -20.25 -1.05 3.99
CA HIS A 117 -21.01 0.19 4.01
C HIS A 117 -20.78 0.93 2.70
N PHE A 118 -21.86 1.10 1.95
CA PHE A 118 -21.77 1.64 0.61
C PHE A 118 -21.73 3.17 0.59
N ILE A 119 -20.86 3.74 -0.24
CA ILE A 119 -20.72 5.19 -0.42
C ILE A 119 -20.96 5.59 -1.87
N ASN A 120 -22.02 6.37 -2.09
CA ASN A 120 -22.40 6.91 -3.39
C ASN A 120 -21.70 8.25 -3.66
N HIS A 121 -20.61 8.20 -4.44
CA HIS A 121 -19.89 9.40 -4.87
C HIS A 121 -20.74 10.38 -5.69
N LYS A 122 -21.77 9.90 -6.42
CA LYS A 122 -22.64 10.78 -7.22
C LYS A 122 -23.58 11.61 -6.35
N ALA A 123 -23.97 11.07 -5.19
CA ALA A 123 -24.72 11.79 -4.16
C ALA A 123 -23.79 12.57 -3.19
N HIS A 124 -22.47 12.58 -3.44
CA HIS A 124 -21.47 13.19 -2.58
C HIS A 124 -21.47 12.67 -1.13
N GLU A 125 -21.86 11.41 -0.91
CA GLU A 125 -21.89 10.82 0.44
C GLU A 125 -20.50 10.82 1.10
N ASN A 126 -19.43 10.65 0.32
CA ASN A 126 -18.04 10.75 0.77
C ASN A 126 -17.61 12.18 1.17
N LEU A 127 -18.45 13.18 0.96
CA LEU A 127 -18.22 14.57 1.34
C LEU A 127 -19.18 15.02 2.43
N THR A 128 -20.05 14.15 2.95
CA THR A 128 -20.93 14.50 4.07
C THR A 128 -20.13 14.80 5.34
N GLU A 129 -20.74 15.58 6.25
CA GLU A 129 -20.13 15.93 7.54
C GLU A 129 -19.73 14.69 8.33
N ASP A 130 -20.66 13.74 8.50
CA ASP A 130 -20.40 12.49 9.21
C ASP A 130 -19.23 11.71 8.60
N TYR A 131 -19.19 11.60 7.26
CA TYR A 131 -18.12 10.86 6.60
C TYR A 131 -16.75 11.53 6.78
N LEU A 132 -16.66 12.84 6.57
CA LEU A 132 -15.38 13.55 6.68
C LEU A 132 -14.87 13.61 8.12
N ILE A 133 -15.75 13.70 9.11
CA ILE A 133 -15.35 13.80 10.52
C ILE A 133 -15.10 12.40 11.11
N ASN A 134 -16.00 11.44 10.88
CA ASN A 134 -16.02 10.18 11.63
C ASN A 134 -15.46 8.97 10.86
N VAL A 135 -15.27 9.08 9.54
CA VAL A 135 -14.82 7.97 8.69
C VAL A 135 -13.47 8.27 8.06
N ASN A 136 -13.42 9.18 7.09
CA ASN A 136 -12.20 9.50 6.37
C ASN A 136 -12.14 11.02 6.07
N PRO A 137 -11.27 11.79 6.74
CA PRO A 137 -11.14 13.23 6.52
C PRO A 137 -10.64 13.59 5.12
N ARG A 138 -10.07 12.62 4.40
CA ARG A 138 -9.69 12.81 3.00
C ARG A 138 -10.87 12.66 2.05
N GLY A 139 -12.06 12.30 2.50
CA GLY A 139 -13.26 12.09 1.69
C GLY A 139 -13.01 11.17 0.50
N GLN A 140 -12.26 10.09 0.73
CA GLN A 140 -11.88 9.07 -0.24
C GLN A 140 -12.40 7.71 0.20
N VAL A 141 -12.66 6.84 -0.76
CA VAL A 141 -12.98 5.42 -0.53
C VAL A 141 -11.90 4.55 -1.21
N PRO A 142 -11.58 3.37 -0.66
CA PRO A 142 -12.21 2.76 0.51
C PRO A 142 -11.66 3.31 1.84
N ALA A 143 -12.40 3.07 2.92
CA ALA A 143 -11.93 3.24 4.29
C ALA A 143 -12.41 2.05 5.15
N MET A 144 -11.64 1.61 6.15
CA MET A 144 -12.00 0.49 7.01
C MET A 144 -11.86 0.85 8.49
N LYS A 145 -12.95 0.68 9.23
CA LYS A 145 -13.02 0.76 10.70
C LYS A 145 -13.15 -0.64 11.28
N GLY A 146 -12.77 -0.83 12.54
CA GLY A 146 -13.01 -2.09 13.23
C GLY A 146 -12.69 -2.05 14.70
N ASN A 147 -13.21 -3.04 15.44
CA ASN A 147 -13.06 -3.15 16.90
C ASN A 147 -11.59 -3.27 17.36
N LEU A 148 -10.70 -3.81 16.52
CA LEU A 148 -9.27 -3.96 16.82
C LEU A 148 -8.38 -2.94 16.10
N LEU A 149 -8.96 -2.01 15.33
CA LEU A 149 -8.20 -0.93 14.70
C LEU A 149 -8.13 0.28 15.63
N LYS A 150 -6.92 0.79 15.87
CA LYS A 150 -6.72 2.02 16.65
C LYS A 150 -7.23 3.26 15.92
N GLU A 151 -7.13 3.25 14.59
CA GLU A 151 -7.53 4.33 13.70
C GLU A 151 -8.15 3.75 12.43
N THR A 152 -8.94 4.56 11.73
CA THR A 152 -9.49 4.16 10.43
C THR A 152 -8.36 3.97 9.41
N LEU A 153 -8.32 2.83 8.74
CA LEU A 153 -7.45 2.64 7.58
C LEU A 153 -8.10 3.31 6.38
N THR A 154 -7.50 4.37 5.84
CA THR A 154 -8.15 5.28 4.87
C THR A 154 -7.74 5.07 3.41
N GLU A 155 -6.98 4.01 3.13
CA GLU A 155 -6.45 3.69 1.80
C GLU A 155 -6.56 2.19 1.52
N SER A 156 -6.85 1.80 0.27
CA SER A 156 -6.91 0.39 -0.12
C SER A 156 -5.59 -0.35 0.12
N ARG A 157 -4.46 0.36 -0.02
CA ARG A 157 -3.11 -0.13 0.28
C ARG A 157 -3.01 -0.60 1.74
N ALA A 158 -3.29 0.29 2.68
CA ALA A 158 -3.21 0.02 4.12
C ALA A 158 -4.21 -1.05 4.55
N ILE A 159 -5.43 -1.02 4.01
CA ILE A 159 -6.46 -2.04 4.26
C ILE A 159 -5.97 -3.42 3.82
N SER A 160 -5.41 -3.53 2.62
CA SER A 160 -5.02 -4.83 2.05
C SER A 160 -3.77 -5.40 2.72
N LEU A 161 -2.81 -4.54 3.08
CA LEU A 161 -1.66 -4.95 3.89
C LEU A 161 -2.08 -5.41 5.28
N HIS A 162 -2.98 -4.69 5.93
CA HIS A 162 -3.53 -5.11 7.22
C HIS A 162 -4.19 -6.49 7.13
N LEU A 163 -5.03 -6.70 6.11
CA LEU A 163 -5.67 -8.01 5.89
C LEU A 163 -4.65 -9.12 5.63
N ALA A 164 -3.64 -8.88 4.79
CA ALA A 164 -2.60 -9.85 4.53
C ALA A 164 -1.78 -10.18 5.80
N GLU A 165 -1.39 -9.17 6.56
CA GLU A 165 -0.54 -9.36 7.76
C GLU A 165 -1.29 -10.01 8.93
N LYS A 166 -2.60 -9.77 9.06
CA LYS A 166 -3.39 -10.26 10.22
C LYS A 166 -4.24 -11.49 9.93
N HIS A 167 -4.65 -11.68 8.67
CA HIS A 167 -5.62 -12.71 8.28
C HIS A 167 -5.14 -13.60 7.14
N TYR A 168 -4.35 -13.09 6.20
CA TYR A 168 -4.01 -13.83 4.97
C TYR A 168 -2.50 -13.79 4.67
N PRO A 169 -1.63 -14.34 5.55
CA PRO A 169 -0.18 -14.16 5.48
C PRO A 169 0.45 -14.68 4.18
N ALA A 170 -0.14 -15.71 3.59
CA ALA A 170 0.23 -16.23 2.27
C ALA A 170 0.20 -15.17 1.17
N MET A 171 -0.70 -14.18 1.26
CA MET A 171 -0.80 -13.11 0.26
C MET A 171 0.44 -12.20 0.23
N LEU A 172 1.31 -12.28 1.24
CA LEU A 172 2.60 -11.59 1.24
C LEU A 172 3.62 -12.27 0.32
N GLY A 173 3.38 -13.50 -0.14
CA GLY A 173 4.20 -14.17 -1.16
C GLY A 173 5.43 -14.92 -0.64
N GLY A 174 5.55 -15.12 0.68
CA GLY A 174 6.58 -15.95 1.31
C GLY A 174 8.00 -15.54 0.88
N LYS A 175 8.72 -16.41 0.17
CA LYS A 175 10.07 -16.12 -0.34
C LYS A 175 10.15 -14.90 -1.28
N ASN A 176 9.03 -14.48 -1.86
CA ASN A 176 8.92 -13.33 -2.76
C ASN A 176 8.43 -12.05 -2.04
N GLU A 177 8.32 -12.03 -0.72
CA GLU A 177 7.66 -10.93 0.01
C GLU A 177 8.24 -9.55 -0.28
N SER A 178 9.57 -9.42 -0.34
CA SER A 178 10.20 -8.13 -0.67
C SER A 178 9.78 -7.60 -2.03
N ILE A 179 9.64 -8.50 -3.02
CA ILE A 179 9.25 -8.19 -4.39
C ILE A 179 7.76 -7.85 -4.46
N VAL A 180 6.92 -8.64 -3.77
CA VAL A 180 5.48 -8.40 -3.67
C VAL A 180 5.22 -7.02 -3.07
N ARG A 181 5.86 -6.69 -1.95
CA ARG A 181 5.70 -5.39 -1.29
C ARG A 181 6.22 -4.24 -2.15
N ASP A 182 7.36 -4.40 -2.81
CA ASP A 182 7.91 -3.36 -3.70
C ASP A 182 6.98 -3.07 -4.90
N LEU A 183 6.52 -4.11 -5.61
CA LEU A 183 5.56 -3.95 -6.71
C LEU A 183 4.26 -3.32 -6.23
N PHE A 184 3.78 -3.74 -5.06
CA PHE A 184 2.57 -3.22 -4.45
C PHE A 184 2.68 -1.73 -4.13
N GLU A 185 3.75 -1.30 -3.48
CA GLU A 185 4.00 0.12 -3.18
C GLU A 185 4.14 0.96 -4.45
N ARG A 186 4.88 0.47 -5.45
CA ARG A 186 5.02 1.18 -6.73
C ARG A 186 3.70 1.29 -7.49
N LEU A 187 2.84 0.27 -7.46
CA LEU A 187 1.51 0.34 -8.06
C LEU A 187 0.65 1.43 -7.42
N HIS A 188 0.70 1.58 -6.09
CA HIS A 188 -0.04 2.63 -5.37
C HIS A 188 0.56 4.03 -5.53
N ALA A 189 1.84 4.13 -5.91
CA ALA A 189 2.44 5.41 -6.29
C ALA A 189 1.92 5.94 -7.65
N VAL A 190 1.28 5.10 -8.47
CA VAL A 190 0.63 5.51 -9.71
C VAL A 190 -0.71 6.18 -9.42
N TYR A 191 -0.90 7.39 -9.94
CA TYR A 191 -2.18 8.09 -9.82
C TYR A 191 -3.23 7.42 -10.70
N GLY A 192 -4.12 6.65 -10.09
CA GLY A 192 -5.19 5.95 -10.81
C GLY A 192 -6.10 6.89 -11.60
N LEU A 193 -6.26 8.15 -11.14
CA LEU A 193 -6.97 9.20 -11.88
C LEU A 193 -6.31 9.48 -13.25
N SER A 194 -4.98 9.65 -13.27
CA SER A 194 -4.21 9.96 -14.49
C SER A 194 -4.35 8.89 -15.57
N ILE A 195 -4.70 7.65 -15.18
CA ILE A 195 -4.86 6.52 -16.10
C ILE A 195 -6.34 6.24 -16.41
N SER A 196 -7.24 6.44 -15.45
CA SER A 196 -8.66 6.04 -15.57
C SER A 196 -9.53 7.01 -16.36
N ASN A 197 -9.06 8.21 -16.70
CA ASN A 197 -9.78 9.14 -17.57
C ASN A 197 -8.95 9.44 -18.84
N PRO A 198 -9.22 8.77 -19.96
CA PRO A 198 -8.47 8.94 -21.19
C PRO A 198 -8.81 10.26 -21.92
N LYS A 199 -9.89 10.93 -21.51
CA LYS A 199 -10.40 12.16 -22.14
C LYS A 199 -10.68 13.23 -21.07
N PRO A 200 -9.65 13.72 -20.34
CA PRO A 200 -9.83 14.82 -19.42
C PRO A 200 -10.28 16.08 -20.18
N THR A 201 -11.11 16.92 -19.54
CA THR A 201 -11.47 18.23 -20.11
C THR A 201 -10.28 19.18 -20.06
N THR A 202 -10.31 20.27 -20.83
CA THR A 202 -9.28 21.32 -20.77
C THR A 202 -9.08 21.84 -19.35
N GLU A 203 -10.18 22.12 -18.64
CA GLU A 203 -10.15 22.54 -17.23
C GLU A 203 -9.41 21.50 -16.38
N MET A 204 -9.71 20.21 -16.54
CA MET A 204 -9.03 19.16 -15.78
C MET A 204 -7.52 19.10 -16.05
N THR A 205 -7.11 19.32 -17.30
CA THR A 205 -5.69 19.32 -17.68
C THR A 205 -4.91 20.51 -17.13
N GLU A 206 -5.57 21.62 -16.86
CA GLU A 206 -4.98 22.78 -16.17
C GLU A 206 -5.00 22.58 -14.66
N ARG A 207 -6.20 22.33 -14.12
CA ARG A 207 -6.48 22.08 -12.70
C ARG A 207 -7.79 21.31 -12.57
N ASN A 208 -7.72 20.06 -12.16
CA ASN A 208 -8.90 19.25 -11.86
C ASN A 208 -9.76 19.90 -10.74
N PRO A 209 -11.00 20.34 -11.03
CA PRO A 209 -11.82 21.06 -10.08
C PRO A 209 -12.27 20.15 -8.93
N SER A 210 -12.56 20.73 -7.77
CA SER A 210 -13.07 19.98 -6.62
C SER A 210 -14.55 20.30 -6.39
N PRO A 211 -15.44 19.29 -6.24
CA PRO A 211 -16.84 19.56 -5.88
C PRO A 211 -16.99 20.29 -4.55
N VAL A 212 -15.97 20.23 -3.69
CA VAL A 212 -15.92 20.93 -2.40
C VAL A 212 -15.92 22.45 -2.54
N GLU A 213 -15.39 23.00 -3.63
CA GLU A 213 -15.35 24.45 -3.85
C GLU A 213 -16.76 25.06 -3.82
N LYS A 214 -17.72 24.37 -4.46
CA LYS A 214 -19.14 24.77 -4.44
C LYS A 214 -19.77 24.56 -3.06
N MET A 215 -19.40 23.51 -2.35
CA MET A 215 -19.96 23.23 -1.01
C MET A 215 -19.56 24.28 0.01
N LEU A 216 -18.32 24.80 -0.06
CA LEU A 216 -17.83 25.84 0.85
C LEU A 216 -18.53 27.20 0.68
N GLN A 217 -19.21 27.44 -0.45
CA GLN A 217 -20.01 28.65 -0.68
C GLN A 217 -21.31 28.67 0.14
N ARG A 218 -21.74 27.52 0.67
CA ARG A 218 -22.91 27.42 1.54
C ARG A 218 -22.68 28.14 2.86
N THR A 219 -23.69 28.84 3.37
CA THR A 219 -23.65 29.51 4.68
C THR A 219 -24.35 28.72 5.78
N ASP A 220 -25.02 27.62 5.44
CA ASP A 220 -25.86 26.79 6.31
C ASP A 220 -25.16 25.51 6.80
N ILE A 221 -23.83 25.50 6.84
CA ILE A 221 -23.02 24.36 7.31
C ILE A 221 -22.38 24.67 8.66
N SER A 222 -22.18 23.64 9.50
CA SER A 222 -21.51 23.78 10.79
C SER A 222 -20.06 24.27 10.63
N PRO A 223 -19.49 24.95 11.65
CA PRO A 223 -18.07 25.31 11.66
C PRO A 223 -17.15 24.09 11.49
N GLU A 224 -17.49 22.96 12.12
CA GLU A 224 -16.73 21.71 12.07
C GLU A 224 -16.73 21.13 10.66
N TYR A 225 -17.90 21.08 10.01
CA TYR A 225 -18.01 20.60 8.64
C TYR A 225 -17.27 21.49 7.65
N ARG A 226 -17.34 22.82 7.84
CA ARG A 226 -16.57 23.77 7.02
C ARG A 226 -15.07 23.49 7.12
N ALA A 227 -14.54 23.33 8.33
CA ALA A 227 -13.13 22.99 8.54
C ALA A 227 -12.75 21.64 7.88
N ALA A 228 -13.62 20.63 7.98
CA ALA A 228 -13.41 19.35 7.33
C ALA A 228 -13.39 19.47 5.79
N LEU A 229 -14.29 20.27 5.21
CA LEU A 229 -14.31 20.57 3.77
C LEU A 229 -13.05 21.33 3.33
N GLU A 230 -12.59 22.32 4.10
CA GLU A 230 -11.34 23.06 3.82
C GLU A 230 -10.13 22.12 3.82
N ALA A 231 -10.03 21.22 4.81
CA ALA A 231 -8.99 20.21 4.87
C ALA A 231 -9.04 19.26 3.66
N LYS A 232 -10.24 18.81 3.27
CA LYS A 232 -10.46 18.00 2.07
C LYS A 232 -10.05 18.75 0.79
N LEU A 233 -10.37 20.04 0.67
CA LEU A 233 -9.98 20.86 -0.48
C LEU A 233 -8.46 21.02 -0.56
N ALA A 234 -7.80 21.26 0.57
CA ALA A 234 -6.34 21.33 0.64
C ALA A 234 -5.68 20.00 0.24
N PHE A 235 -6.27 18.86 0.63
CA PHE A 235 -5.83 17.55 0.15
C PHE A 235 -6.02 17.42 -1.36
N HIS A 236 -7.19 17.76 -1.89
CA HIS A 236 -7.49 17.70 -3.33
C HIS A 236 -6.51 18.56 -4.14
N ASN A 237 -6.27 19.81 -3.72
CA ASN A 237 -5.39 20.73 -4.41
C ASN A 237 -3.94 20.23 -4.48
N ARG A 238 -3.47 19.49 -3.46
CA ARG A 238 -2.11 18.92 -3.46
C ARG A 238 -1.96 17.67 -4.33
N HIS A 239 -3.01 16.87 -4.47
CA HIS A 239 -2.92 15.54 -5.10
C HIS A 239 -3.74 15.42 -6.37
N ASN A 240 -5.03 15.71 -6.29
CA ASN A 240 -5.98 15.45 -7.37
C ASN A 240 -6.04 16.57 -8.41
N ALA A 241 -5.76 17.81 -8.02
CA ALA A 241 -5.79 18.98 -8.91
C ALA A 241 -4.80 18.86 -10.07
N ILE A 242 -3.66 18.20 -9.85
CA ILE A 242 -2.59 18.04 -10.84
C ILE A 242 -2.70 16.73 -11.64
N ALA A 243 -3.65 15.85 -11.31
CA ALA A 243 -3.66 14.47 -11.79
C ALA A 243 -3.74 14.33 -13.32
N PHE A 244 -4.29 15.31 -14.02
CA PHE A 244 -4.43 15.28 -15.49
C PHE A 244 -3.45 16.20 -16.21
N GLN A 245 -2.50 16.80 -15.50
CA GLN A 245 -1.46 17.59 -16.14
C GLN A 245 -0.58 16.69 -17.02
N PRO A 246 -0.21 17.11 -18.25
CA PRO A 246 0.48 16.25 -19.21
C PRO A 246 1.75 15.57 -18.66
N GLY A 247 2.56 16.31 -17.90
CA GLY A 247 3.78 15.75 -17.28
C GLY A 247 3.50 14.68 -16.22
N VAL A 248 2.44 14.86 -15.43
CA VAL A 248 2.00 13.90 -14.40
C VAL A 248 1.47 12.63 -15.07
N VAL A 249 0.63 12.77 -16.09
CA VAL A 249 0.11 11.65 -16.89
C VAL A 249 1.26 10.88 -17.55
N ALA A 250 2.18 11.58 -18.23
CA ALA A 250 3.31 10.94 -18.91
C ALA A 250 4.20 10.14 -17.94
N LYS A 251 4.53 10.73 -16.77
CA LYS A 251 5.30 10.04 -15.72
C LYS A 251 4.58 8.76 -15.26
N HIS A 252 3.31 8.86 -14.88
CA HIS A 252 2.58 7.71 -14.34
C HIS A 252 2.32 6.62 -15.39
N ARG A 253 2.17 6.97 -16.67
CA ARG A 253 2.13 5.99 -17.76
C ARG A 253 3.47 5.23 -17.89
N ALA A 254 4.60 5.92 -17.78
CA ALA A 254 5.93 5.30 -17.84
C ALA A 254 6.20 4.39 -16.62
N ASP A 255 5.85 4.85 -15.43
CA ASP A 255 5.96 4.07 -14.19
C ASP A 255 5.12 2.78 -14.29
N LEU A 256 3.87 2.89 -14.75
CA LEU A 256 2.96 1.76 -14.88
C LEU A 256 3.47 0.73 -15.90
N LYS A 257 4.00 1.19 -17.04
CA LYS A 257 4.60 0.31 -18.04
C LYS A 257 5.77 -0.50 -17.44
N THR A 258 6.64 0.17 -16.68
CA THR A 258 7.77 -0.48 -15.99
C THR A 258 7.29 -1.54 -14.99
N ILE A 259 6.23 -1.25 -14.24
CA ILE A 259 5.62 -2.20 -13.30
C ILE A 259 5.09 -3.43 -14.05
N PHE A 260 4.32 -3.22 -15.12
CA PHE A 260 3.76 -4.30 -15.91
C PHE A 260 4.82 -5.19 -16.57
N GLU A 261 5.89 -4.60 -17.11
CA GLU A 261 7.01 -5.37 -17.67
C GLU A 261 7.66 -6.27 -16.61
N GLN A 262 7.86 -5.77 -15.39
CA GLN A 262 8.43 -6.56 -14.30
C GLN A 262 7.49 -7.68 -13.83
N VAL A 263 6.18 -7.43 -13.77
CA VAL A 263 5.19 -8.48 -13.48
C VAL A 263 5.25 -9.59 -14.53
N VAL A 264 5.34 -9.24 -15.81
CA VAL A 264 5.50 -10.22 -16.90
C VAL A 264 6.77 -11.05 -16.71
N ASP A 265 7.88 -10.40 -16.34
CA ASP A 265 9.14 -11.12 -16.10
C ASP A 265 9.08 -12.03 -14.87
N HIS A 266 8.26 -11.70 -13.86
CA HIS A 266 7.99 -12.61 -12.74
C HIS A 266 7.17 -13.82 -13.18
N ARG A 267 6.13 -13.61 -13.98
CA ARG A 267 5.32 -14.71 -14.57
C ARG A 267 6.17 -15.66 -15.41
N LYS A 268 7.11 -15.15 -16.21
CA LYS A 268 8.08 -15.97 -16.97
C LYS A 268 8.93 -16.84 -16.03
N ARG A 269 9.49 -16.23 -14.99
CA ARG A 269 10.38 -16.93 -14.03
C ARG A 269 9.66 -17.96 -13.18
N SER A 270 8.37 -17.78 -12.90
CA SER A 270 7.54 -18.74 -12.16
C SER A 270 6.93 -19.84 -13.03
N GLY A 271 7.17 -19.83 -14.36
CA GLY A 271 6.54 -20.77 -15.29
C GLY A 271 5.04 -20.52 -15.50
N SER A 272 4.56 -19.32 -15.15
CA SER A 272 3.15 -18.92 -15.23
C SER A 272 2.84 -18.08 -16.47
N TYR A 273 3.85 -17.76 -17.26
CA TYR A 273 3.69 -17.08 -18.54
C TYR A 273 2.87 -17.96 -19.50
N GLU A 274 1.92 -17.39 -20.24
CA GLU A 274 0.95 -18.10 -21.09
C GLU A 274 -0.05 -19.01 -20.36
N ASP A 275 0.22 -19.43 -19.13
CA ASP A 275 -0.79 -20.01 -18.24
C ASP A 275 -1.55 -18.89 -17.49
N HIS A 276 -2.61 -18.42 -18.12
CA HIS A 276 -3.43 -17.31 -17.63
C HIS A 276 -4.32 -17.69 -16.44
N ASP A 277 -4.45 -18.98 -16.12
CA ASP A 277 -5.14 -19.46 -14.92
C ASP A 277 -4.25 -19.37 -13.67
N GLN A 278 -2.94 -19.15 -13.83
CA GLN A 278 -2.01 -18.94 -12.72
C GLN A 278 -1.93 -17.48 -12.26
N TRP A 279 -1.65 -17.30 -10.98
CA TRP A 279 -1.35 -16.01 -10.36
C TRP A 279 0.07 -15.55 -10.71
N THR A 280 0.40 -14.29 -10.40
CA THR A 280 1.65 -13.64 -10.84
C THR A 280 2.91 -14.43 -10.52
N PHE A 281 2.97 -15.06 -9.35
CA PHE A 281 4.14 -15.80 -8.87
C PHE A 281 4.00 -17.34 -8.97
N GLY A 282 2.98 -17.80 -9.70
CA GLY A 282 2.76 -19.21 -9.98
C GLY A 282 2.07 -20.03 -8.89
N PRO A 283 1.80 -21.32 -9.19
CA PRO A 283 0.95 -22.18 -8.38
C PRO A 283 1.49 -22.43 -6.97
N ASP A 284 2.81 -22.50 -6.82
CA ASP A 284 3.47 -22.74 -5.52
C ASP A 284 3.29 -21.59 -4.53
N ILE A 285 3.08 -20.38 -5.03
CA ILE A 285 2.86 -19.18 -4.21
C ILE A 285 1.38 -18.88 -4.09
N GLY A 286 0.61 -19.12 -5.15
CA GLY A 286 -0.79 -18.75 -5.21
C GLY A 286 -0.99 -17.23 -5.35
N PRO A 287 -2.19 -16.72 -5.03
CA PRO A 287 -2.49 -15.30 -5.17
C PRO A 287 -1.83 -14.47 -4.07
N THR A 288 -1.37 -13.28 -4.45
CA THR A 288 -0.74 -12.30 -3.55
C THR A 288 -1.53 -11.00 -3.50
N ILE A 289 -1.18 -10.11 -2.56
CA ILE A 289 -1.81 -8.78 -2.47
C ILE A 289 -1.64 -7.97 -3.76
N ILE A 290 -0.55 -8.18 -4.50
CA ILE A 290 -0.37 -7.49 -5.78
C ILE A 290 -1.36 -8.02 -6.82
N ASP A 291 -1.67 -9.32 -6.88
CA ASP A 291 -2.69 -9.86 -7.78
C ASP A 291 -4.08 -9.22 -7.52
N SER A 292 -4.42 -9.02 -6.24
CA SER A 292 -5.69 -8.39 -5.86
C SER A 292 -5.82 -6.95 -6.36
N HIS A 293 -4.71 -6.26 -6.56
CA HIS A 293 -4.69 -4.86 -6.97
C HIS A 293 -4.36 -4.67 -8.46
N LEU A 294 -3.56 -5.56 -9.01
CA LEU A 294 -3.16 -5.59 -10.40
C LEU A 294 -4.33 -5.91 -11.31
N LEU A 295 -5.19 -6.87 -10.94
CA LEU A 295 -6.35 -7.26 -11.73
C LEU A 295 -7.31 -6.09 -12.02
N PRO A 296 -7.90 -5.41 -11.01
CA PRO A 296 -8.79 -4.28 -11.25
C PRO A 296 -8.10 -3.13 -11.99
N PHE A 297 -6.81 -2.89 -11.74
CA PHE A 297 -6.05 -1.85 -12.46
C PHE A 297 -5.90 -2.19 -13.94
N THR A 298 -5.54 -3.43 -14.24
CA THR A 298 -5.36 -3.90 -15.62
C THR A 298 -6.68 -3.87 -16.38
N LEU A 299 -7.75 -4.42 -15.80
CA LEU A 299 -9.09 -4.37 -16.40
C LEU A 299 -9.55 -2.92 -16.65
N ARG A 300 -9.30 -2.02 -15.69
CA ARG A 300 -9.59 -0.59 -15.88
C ARG A 300 -8.84 -0.01 -17.06
N CYS A 301 -7.55 -0.32 -17.23
CA CYS A 301 -6.77 0.16 -18.37
C CYS A 301 -7.36 -0.31 -19.71
N LEU A 302 -7.76 -1.59 -19.79
CA LEU A 302 -8.38 -2.16 -20.98
C LEU A 302 -9.72 -1.47 -21.31
N GLU A 303 -10.58 -1.30 -20.30
CA GLU A 303 -11.91 -0.70 -20.49
C GLU A 303 -11.88 0.76 -20.93
N VAL A 304 -10.88 1.52 -20.47
CA VAL A 304 -10.74 2.94 -20.82
C VAL A 304 -9.91 3.16 -22.09
N GLY A 305 -9.51 2.09 -22.80
CA GLY A 305 -8.74 2.17 -24.04
C GLY A 305 -7.29 2.62 -23.83
N SER A 306 -6.69 2.27 -22.69
CA SER A 306 -5.26 2.38 -22.42
C SER A 306 -4.58 1.00 -22.45
N ASP A 307 -5.06 0.11 -23.31
CA ASP A 307 -4.51 -1.21 -23.55
C ASP A 307 -3.09 -1.15 -24.14
N ASP A 308 -2.72 -0.04 -24.78
CA ASP A 308 -1.37 0.25 -25.26
C ASP A 308 -0.30 0.21 -24.14
N LEU A 309 -0.71 0.48 -22.90
CA LEU A 309 0.14 0.39 -21.72
C LEU A 309 0.33 -1.04 -21.23
N VAL A 310 -0.63 -1.92 -21.49
CA VAL A 310 -0.70 -3.25 -20.89
C VAL A 310 -0.06 -4.26 -21.84
N PRO A 311 1.04 -4.94 -21.46
CA PRO A 311 1.61 -6.02 -22.26
C PRO A 311 0.57 -7.09 -22.56
N LEU A 312 0.59 -7.65 -23.79
CA LEU A 312 -0.40 -8.63 -24.26
C LEU A 312 -0.62 -9.80 -23.28
N GLU A 313 0.46 -10.30 -22.68
CA GLU A 313 0.41 -11.33 -21.64
C GLU A 313 -0.52 -10.94 -20.47
N LEU A 314 -0.42 -9.71 -19.96
CA LEU A 314 -1.25 -9.23 -18.86
C LEU A 314 -2.68 -8.93 -19.31
N GLN A 315 -2.89 -8.57 -20.57
CA GLN A 315 -4.25 -8.43 -21.11
C GLN A 315 -4.97 -9.78 -21.10
N ASN A 316 -4.29 -10.84 -21.56
CA ASN A 316 -4.84 -12.19 -21.59
C ASN A 316 -5.05 -12.74 -20.18
N TRP A 317 -4.08 -12.55 -19.30
CA TRP A 317 -4.19 -12.88 -17.88
C TRP A 317 -5.39 -12.17 -17.22
N ALA A 318 -5.54 -10.86 -17.42
CA ALA A 318 -6.65 -10.12 -16.83
C ALA A 318 -8.02 -10.61 -17.33
N LYS A 319 -8.16 -10.90 -18.64
CA LYS A 319 -9.39 -11.48 -19.22
C LYS A 319 -9.71 -12.87 -18.69
N ALA A 320 -8.69 -13.69 -18.40
CA ALA A 320 -8.90 -14.98 -17.75
C ALA A 320 -9.35 -14.79 -16.28
N LYS A 321 -8.64 -13.94 -15.53
CA LYS A 321 -8.93 -13.64 -14.12
C LYS A 321 -10.23 -12.88 -13.90
N GLU A 322 -10.71 -12.14 -14.87
CA GLU A 322 -12.06 -11.56 -14.86
C GLU A 322 -13.15 -12.64 -14.70
N LYS A 323 -12.91 -13.85 -15.18
CA LYS A 323 -13.86 -14.97 -15.04
C LYS A 323 -13.72 -15.71 -13.71
N SER A 324 -12.74 -15.34 -12.88
CA SER A 324 -12.49 -16.03 -11.61
C SER A 324 -13.64 -15.84 -10.62
N PRO A 325 -13.94 -16.84 -9.77
CA PRO A 325 -15.00 -16.73 -8.77
C PRO A 325 -14.81 -15.54 -7.81
N SER A 326 -13.57 -15.24 -7.42
CA SER A 326 -13.27 -14.12 -6.51
C SER A 326 -13.59 -12.77 -7.15
N TRP A 327 -13.26 -12.58 -8.42
CA TRP A 327 -13.58 -11.34 -9.14
C TRP A 327 -15.07 -11.20 -9.42
N GLN A 328 -15.75 -12.31 -9.78
CA GLN A 328 -17.18 -12.30 -10.01
C GLN A 328 -17.98 -11.93 -8.76
N LYS A 329 -17.52 -12.26 -7.56
CA LYS A 329 -18.11 -11.75 -6.30
C LYS A 329 -17.90 -10.25 -6.06
N VAL A 330 -16.89 -9.63 -6.68
CA VAL A 330 -16.66 -8.18 -6.56
C VAL A 330 -17.52 -7.42 -7.56
N MET A 331 -17.52 -7.88 -8.81
CA MET A 331 -18.07 -7.12 -9.93
C MET A 331 -19.38 -7.64 -10.50
N HIS A 332 -19.78 -8.88 -10.21
CA HIS A 332 -21.04 -9.48 -10.68
C HIS A 332 -21.21 -9.34 -12.21
N GLY A 333 -20.15 -9.63 -12.96
CA GLY A 333 -20.11 -9.50 -14.42
C GLY A 333 -20.18 -8.07 -14.96
N LYS A 334 -20.16 -7.04 -14.11
CA LYS A 334 -20.13 -5.64 -14.55
C LYS A 334 -18.70 -5.18 -14.84
N PRO A 335 -18.51 -4.20 -15.75
CA PRO A 335 -17.20 -3.61 -15.99
C PRO A 335 -16.72 -2.80 -14.77
N THR A 336 -15.42 -2.55 -14.70
CA THR A 336 -14.80 -1.73 -13.66
C THR A 336 -15.25 -0.28 -13.69
N THR A 337 -15.74 0.22 -14.83
CA THR A 337 -16.18 1.61 -15.01
C THR A 337 -17.70 1.73 -15.02
N TYR A 338 -18.24 2.65 -14.22
CA TYR A 338 -19.68 2.92 -14.20
C TYR A 338 -20.14 3.62 -15.48
N HIS A 339 -21.27 3.17 -16.04
CA HIS A 339 -22.00 3.89 -17.07
C HIS A 339 -23.46 4.08 -16.65
N PRO A 340 -24.10 5.26 -16.91
CA PRO A 340 -25.50 5.50 -16.54
C PRO A 340 -26.50 4.47 -17.06
N SER A 341 -26.20 3.79 -18.18
CA SER A 341 -27.06 2.73 -18.72
C SER A 341 -27.16 1.49 -17.83
N MET A 342 -26.32 1.36 -16.80
CA MET A 342 -26.39 0.29 -15.80
C MET A 342 -27.46 0.57 -14.73
N GLY A 343 -28.10 1.74 -14.76
CA GLY A 343 -29.06 2.18 -13.76
C GLY A 343 -28.41 2.88 -12.56
N PRO A 344 -29.22 3.29 -11.58
CA PRO A 344 -28.75 3.93 -10.36
C PRO A 344 -27.85 3.00 -9.55
N VAL A 345 -26.72 3.52 -9.09
CA VAL A 345 -25.77 2.76 -8.26
C VAL A 345 -26.43 2.24 -6.96
N ALA A 346 -27.39 2.99 -6.42
CA ALA A 346 -28.15 2.61 -5.22
C ALA A 346 -29.01 1.34 -5.40
N GLU A 347 -29.33 0.97 -6.65
CA GLU A 347 -30.17 -0.19 -6.95
C GLU A 347 -29.33 -1.47 -7.20
N MET A 348 -27.99 -1.36 -7.24
CA MET A 348 -27.07 -2.47 -7.49
C MET A 348 -26.79 -3.29 -6.23
N SER A 349 -27.85 -3.78 -5.57
CA SER A 349 -27.77 -4.46 -4.28
C SER A 349 -26.87 -5.70 -4.29
N GLU A 350 -26.74 -6.38 -5.42
CA GLU A 350 -25.84 -7.52 -5.60
C GLU A 350 -24.37 -7.12 -5.39
N MET A 351 -23.96 -5.93 -5.82
CA MET A 351 -22.61 -5.43 -5.62
C MET A 351 -22.35 -4.93 -4.19
N MET A 352 -23.38 -4.88 -3.36
CA MET A 352 -23.30 -4.40 -1.98
C MET A 352 -23.03 -5.52 -0.97
N THR A 353 -22.79 -6.74 -1.45
CA THR A 353 -22.38 -7.88 -0.63
C THR A 353 -20.92 -8.25 -0.86
N LEU A 354 -20.34 -8.94 0.12
CA LEU A 354 -19.03 -9.60 0.03
C LEU A 354 -19.26 -11.10 -0.13
#